data_AF-A0A369GXR2-F1
#
_entry.id   AF-A0A369GXR2-F1
#
_cell.length_a   1.000
_cell.length_b   1.000
_cell.length_c   1.000
_cell.angle_alpha   90.00
_cell.angle_beta   90.00
_cell.angle_gamma   90.00
#
_symmetry.space_group_name_H-M   'P 1'
#
loop_
_entity.id
_entity.type
_entity.pdbx_description
1 polymer ?
#
loop_
_entity_poly.entity_id
_entity_poly.type
_entity_poly.pdbx_seq_one_letter_code
_entity_poly.pdbx_strand_id
1 'polypeptide(L)'
;MQSPSTHALPEHWTELSAAKRQRKLCAEDVKAIQRSCSKECGKKNLTECSDCYGKALDRMRRRYTESREREWFSQRRAFLHELEGLFQEAKEGKRSLESIEARIESEKEAWYRWVLRRYPEFIAVAEGGGEGGASSSSPSSSSQDDLRSMLDDPDRSRTELVNMMLRGVGAPPGGPSAIEAFAEKVSASDDKASLKALYLGEFFSSEEAGGARKYLDGYRTGGTGTGTGNNEDASSNQKDNSSLEDVIDAIVSDLKQSRASQPARTAQQKRLDELRRAKTAFEQNKSQVRSQALSRRAAANAAAAVAAAAVREELYDLPPCFVCRSPVPATGVLSCSLCQAVSQLCGDGGGGGTMTVYCSESCLAKGHNDHIDKAHVCEAGDKCLQLQPGTSESQECKTTTCKACLEQRRRIPLYCSEACARRNHHHPPPPPPLPTVSSSTSTSSTSPSSSANNHIQDLVPVKSFLPQVLAGANPGLFLSRFETNA
;
A
#
# COMPACT_ATOMS: atom_id res chain seq x y z
N MET A 1 48.59 21.70 10.16
CA MET A 1 48.22 21.36 8.77
C MET A 1 46.80 20.82 8.82
N GLN A 2 45.86 21.45 8.11
CA GLN A 2 44.47 20.98 8.05
C GLN A 2 44.44 19.61 7.37
N SER A 3 43.64 18.69 7.91
CA SER A 3 43.41 17.39 7.30
C SER A 3 42.90 17.59 5.88
N PRO A 4 43.48 16.93 4.87
CA PRO A 4 43.00 17.07 3.49
C PRO A 4 41.55 16.60 3.42
N SER A 5 40.73 17.36 2.68
CA SER A 5 39.35 17.00 2.37
C SER A 5 39.25 15.56 1.88
N THR A 6 38.22 14.84 2.34
CA THR A 6 38.02 13.43 2.01
C THR A 6 37.24 13.28 0.69
N HIS A 7 36.50 14.31 0.26
CA HIS A 7 35.64 14.26 -0.93
C HIS A 7 35.91 15.36 -1.96
N ALA A 8 36.74 16.36 -1.67
CA ALA A 8 37.24 17.33 -2.63
C ALA A 8 38.77 17.22 -2.79
N LEU A 9 39.25 17.39 -4.03
CA LEU A 9 40.65 17.76 -4.25
C LEU A 9 40.84 19.22 -3.79
N PRO A 10 42.03 19.61 -3.31
CA PRO A 10 42.31 21.01 -3.00
C PRO A 10 41.98 21.88 -4.21
N GLU A 11 41.43 23.08 -3.97
CA GLU A 11 40.97 24.06 -4.96
C GLU A 11 41.67 23.88 -6.33
N HIS A 12 41.01 23.19 -7.26
CA HIS A 12 41.58 22.78 -8.56
C HIS A 12 42.21 23.93 -9.35
N TRP A 13 41.73 25.15 -9.10
CA TRP A 13 42.23 26.39 -9.67
C TRP A 13 43.63 26.76 -9.16
N THR A 14 43.98 26.44 -7.92
CA THR A 14 45.31 26.68 -7.35
C THR A 14 46.35 25.74 -7.97
N GLU A 15 46.03 24.44 -8.11
CA GLU A 15 46.89 23.48 -8.81
C GLU A 15 47.02 23.83 -10.30
N LEU A 16 45.93 24.25 -10.96
CA LEU A 16 45.96 24.72 -12.35
C LEU A 16 46.81 25.99 -12.52
N SER A 17 46.66 26.96 -11.62
CA SER A 17 47.41 28.22 -11.64
C SER A 17 48.90 28.01 -11.38
N ALA A 18 49.23 27.16 -10.40
CA ALA A 18 50.60 26.72 -10.15
C ALA A 18 51.21 26.04 -11.38
N ALA A 19 50.51 25.07 -11.97
CA ALA A 19 50.97 24.38 -13.17
C ALA A 19 51.20 25.35 -14.36
N LYS A 20 50.30 26.32 -14.55
CA LYS A 20 50.46 27.39 -15.56
C LYS A 20 51.70 28.24 -15.30
N ARG A 21 51.89 28.69 -14.06
CA ARG A 21 53.04 29.49 -13.63
C ARG A 21 54.35 28.75 -13.85
N GLN A 22 54.46 27.50 -13.39
CA GLN A 22 55.65 26.68 -13.57
C GLN A 22 55.95 26.39 -15.05
N ARG A 23 54.93 26.14 -15.86
CA ARG A 23 55.09 25.96 -17.31
C ARG A 23 55.63 27.23 -17.97
N LYS A 24 55.11 28.40 -17.59
CA LYS A 24 55.57 29.70 -18.11
C LYS A 24 57.02 29.95 -17.74
N LEU A 25 57.39 29.78 -16.47
CA LEU A 25 58.78 29.93 -15.99
C LEU A 25 59.72 28.98 -16.74
N CYS A 26 59.34 27.70 -16.90
CA CYS A 26 60.14 26.75 -17.65
C CYS A 26 60.32 27.15 -19.12
N ALA A 27 59.27 27.64 -19.76
CA ALA A 27 59.33 28.08 -21.16
C ALA A 27 60.20 29.33 -21.32
N GLU A 28 60.14 30.27 -20.38
CA GLU A 28 60.98 31.48 -20.37
C GLU A 28 62.46 31.14 -20.17
N ASP A 29 62.77 30.21 -19.27
CA ASP A 29 64.13 29.73 -19.02
C ASP A 29 64.71 28.99 -20.23
N VAL A 30 63.93 28.11 -20.88
CA VAL A 30 64.36 27.44 -22.12
C VAL A 30 64.58 28.45 -23.25
N LYS A 31 63.71 29.45 -23.39
CA LYS A 31 63.91 30.56 -24.34
C LYS A 31 65.12 31.41 -23.99
N ALA A 32 65.45 31.59 -22.72
CA ALA A 32 66.67 32.26 -22.28
C ALA A 32 67.90 31.44 -22.70
N ILE A 33 67.91 30.13 -22.47
CA ILE A 33 68.97 29.21 -22.93
C ILE A 33 69.12 29.26 -24.45
N GLN A 34 68.01 29.28 -25.20
CA GLN A 34 68.03 29.42 -26.66
C GLN A 34 68.68 30.74 -27.09
N ARG A 35 68.30 31.87 -26.47
CA ARG A 35 68.89 33.19 -26.77
C ARG A 35 70.38 33.22 -26.43
N SER A 36 70.81 32.61 -25.32
CA SER A 36 72.22 32.50 -24.96
C SER A 36 72.98 31.63 -25.96
N CYS A 37 72.41 30.49 -26.37
CA CYS A 37 72.99 29.61 -27.38
C CYS A 37 73.24 30.34 -28.72
N SER A 38 72.26 31.12 -29.19
CA SER A 38 72.41 31.90 -30.43
C SER A 38 73.50 32.97 -30.32
N LYS A 39 73.72 33.54 -29.14
CA LYS A 39 74.72 34.59 -28.91
C LYS A 39 76.13 34.05 -28.67
N GLU A 40 76.25 33.02 -27.84
CA GLU A 40 77.54 32.50 -27.35
C GLU A 40 78.07 31.37 -28.24
N CYS A 41 77.18 30.51 -28.75
CA CYS A 41 77.56 29.33 -29.54
C CYS A 41 77.31 29.51 -31.05
N GLY A 42 76.65 30.60 -31.47
CA GLY A 42 76.36 30.91 -32.88
C GLY A 42 75.35 29.99 -33.57
N LYS A 43 74.71 29.08 -32.83
CA LYS A 43 73.77 28.08 -33.36
C LYS A 43 72.33 28.55 -33.18
N LYS A 44 71.50 28.45 -34.23
CA LYS A 44 70.10 28.91 -34.20
C LYS A 44 69.17 27.91 -33.50
N ASN A 45 69.45 26.61 -33.65
CA ASN A 45 68.67 25.54 -33.04
C ASN A 45 69.40 24.97 -31.82
N LEU A 46 68.66 24.74 -30.73
CA LEU A 46 69.22 24.15 -29.51
C LEU A 46 69.77 22.75 -29.75
N THR A 47 69.15 21.97 -30.63
CA THR A 47 69.54 20.59 -30.96
C THR A 47 70.90 20.49 -31.64
N GLU A 48 71.37 21.56 -32.28
CA GLU A 48 72.70 21.61 -32.92
C GLU A 48 73.82 21.80 -31.88
N CYS A 49 73.49 22.19 -30.65
CA CYS A 49 74.43 22.45 -29.56
C CYS A 49 74.22 21.45 -28.42
N SER A 50 75.09 20.44 -28.30
CA SER A 50 75.01 19.41 -27.24
C SER A 50 74.90 20.00 -25.84
N ASP A 51 75.69 21.05 -25.56
CA ASP A 51 75.77 21.64 -24.22
C ASP A 51 74.50 22.45 -23.88
N CYS A 52 74.01 23.26 -24.83
CA CYS A 52 72.78 24.03 -24.63
C CYS A 52 71.53 23.13 -24.67
N TYR A 53 71.55 22.07 -25.47
CA TYR A 53 70.50 21.04 -25.48
C TYR A 53 70.43 20.33 -24.13
N GLY A 54 71.57 19.88 -23.59
CA GLY A 54 71.65 19.28 -22.26
C GLY A 54 71.14 20.20 -21.16
N LYS A 55 71.51 21.50 -21.19
CA LYS A 55 70.99 22.51 -20.26
C LYS A 55 69.47 22.70 -20.38
N ALA A 56 68.92 22.68 -21.59
CA ALA A 56 67.48 22.78 -21.80
C ALA A 56 66.74 21.54 -21.26
N LEU A 57 67.26 20.33 -21.51
CA LEU A 57 66.71 19.09 -20.95
C LEU A 57 66.77 19.08 -19.42
N ASP A 58 67.90 19.48 -18.83
CA ASP A 58 68.04 19.58 -17.37
C ASP A 58 67.03 20.57 -16.79
N ARG A 59 66.77 21.69 -17.48
CA ARG A 59 65.76 22.66 -17.04
C ARG A 59 64.33 22.09 -17.09
N MET A 60 64.00 21.34 -18.15
CA MET A 60 62.71 20.66 -18.28
C MET A 60 62.53 19.57 -17.23
N ARG A 61 63.58 18.79 -16.95
CA ARG A 61 63.63 17.77 -15.90
C ARG A 61 63.34 18.37 -14.52
N ARG A 62 64.03 19.46 -14.15
CA ARG A 62 63.84 20.16 -12.87
C ARG A 62 62.41 20.63 -12.63
N ARG A 63 61.64 20.93 -13.69
CA ARG A 63 60.21 21.25 -13.54
C ARG A 63 59.45 20.12 -12.83
N TYR A 64 59.77 18.87 -13.13
CA TYR A 64 59.05 17.73 -12.56
C TYR A 64 59.60 17.30 -11.20
N THR A 65 60.91 17.46 -10.96
CA THR A 65 61.57 16.97 -9.74
C THR A 65 61.69 18.02 -8.64
N GLU A 66 61.78 19.31 -8.99
CA GLU A 66 62.05 20.41 -8.05
C GLU A 66 60.83 21.34 -7.87
N SER A 67 59.67 21.02 -8.48
CA SER A 67 58.45 21.81 -8.26
C SER A 67 58.06 21.75 -6.78
N ARG A 68 58.07 22.92 -6.13
CA ARG A 68 57.65 23.10 -4.73
C ARG A 68 56.14 23.18 -4.60
N GLU A 69 55.45 23.50 -5.70
CA GLU A 69 54.01 23.62 -5.75
C GLU A 69 53.40 22.23 -6.01
N ARG A 70 52.22 21.98 -5.45
CA ARG A 70 51.51 20.72 -5.64
C ARG A 70 50.91 20.68 -7.06
N GLU A 71 51.30 19.67 -7.84
CA GLU A 71 50.82 19.39 -9.19
C GLU A 71 50.28 17.96 -9.28
N TRP A 72 49.61 17.63 -10.39
CA TRP A 72 48.98 16.32 -10.62
C TRP A 72 49.95 15.13 -10.50
N PHE A 73 51.26 15.34 -10.70
CA PHE A 73 52.30 14.32 -10.60
C PHE A 73 53.00 14.26 -9.23
N SER A 74 52.76 15.19 -8.30
CA SER A 74 53.56 15.33 -7.07
C SER A 74 53.55 14.09 -6.16
N GLN A 75 52.52 13.24 -6.25
CA GLN A 75 52.42 12.01 -5.46
C GLN A 75 52.91 10.75 -6.23
N ARG A 76 53.32 10.89 -7.50
CA ARG A 76 53.66 9.77 -8.38
C ARG A 76 55.16 9.52 -8.44
N ARG A 77 55.74 9.09 -7.32
CA ARG A 77 57.19 8.90 -7.18
C ARG A 77 57.79 7.96 -8.22
N ALA A 78 57.13 6.84 -8.53
CA ALA A 78 57.60 5.90 -9.54
C ALA A 78 57.70 6.54 -10.93
N PHE A 79 56.67 7.27 -11.34
CA PHE A 79 56.66 8.03 -12.60
C PHE A 79 57.75 9.10 -12.63
N LEU A 80 57.95 9.85 -11.54
CA LEU A 80 59.00 10.87 -11.47
C LEU A 80 60.41 10.27 -11.60
N HIS A 81 60.65 9.11 -10.99
CA HIS A 81 61.91 8.38 -11.14
C HIS A 81 62.11 7.83 -12.55
N GLU A 82 61.04 7.32 -13.18
CA GLU A 82 61.09 6.88 -14.58
C GLU A 82 61.43 8.07 -15.49
N LEU A 83 60.73 9.19 -15.31
CA LEU A 83 60.90 10.41 -16.11
C LEU A 83 62.32 10.97 -16.02
N GLU A 84 62.94 10.91 -14.83
CA GLU A 84 64.35 11.24 -14.64
C GLU A 84 65.27 10.41 -15.55
N GLY A 85 65.05 9.08 -15.59
CA GLY A 85 65.77 8.18 -16.50
C GLY A 85 65.53 8.52 -17.98
N LEU A 86 64.30 8.86 -18.36
CA LEU A 86 63.98 9.24 -19.74
C LEU A 86 64.71 10.52 -20.17
N PHE A 87 64.80 11.53 -19.29
CA PHE A 87 65.55 12.75 -19.58
C PHE A 87 67.06 12.49 -19.69
N GLN A 88 67.60 11.56 -18.89
CA GLN A 88 69.00 11.14 -18.99
C GLN A 88 69.27 10.42 -20.32
N GLU A 89 68.41 9.50 -20.73
CA GLU A 89 68.51 8.80 -22.03
C GLU A 89 68.39 9.77 -23.22
N ALA A 90 67.51 10.78 -23.13
CA ALA A 90 67.38 11.81 -24.16
C ALA A 90 68.63 12.70 -24.25
N LYS A 91 69.28 12.99 -23.11
CA LYS A 91 70.56 13.71 -23.08
C LYS A 91 71.68 12.91 -23.75
N GLU A 92 71.62 11.58 -23.67
CA GLU A 92 72.53 10.66 -24.35
C GLU A 92 72.15 10.40 -25.82
N GLY A 93 71.07 11.00 -26.31
CA GLY A 93 70.58 10.82 -27.68
C GLY A 93 69.93 9.45 -27.95
N LYS A 94 69.69 8.65 -26.91
CA LYS A 94 69.07 7.31 -27.01
C LYS A 94 67.55 7.37 -27.18
N ARG A 95 66.93 8.51 -26.86
CA ARG A 95 65.48 8.69 -26.84
C ARG A 95 65.09 10.07 -27.32
N SER A 96 63.93 10.18 -27.99
CA SER A 96 63.39 11.46 -28.47
C SER A 96 62.56 12.16 -27.39
N LEU A 97 62.45 13.49 -27.51
CA LEU A 97 61.53 14.29 -26.69
C LEU A 97 60.07 13.86 -26.89
N GLU A 98 59.70 13.43 -28.10
CA GLU A 98 58.36 12.93 -28.41
C GLU A 98 58.00 11.70 -27.57
N SER A 99 58.96 10.79 -27.33
CA SER A 99 58.74 9.64 -26.45
C SER A 99 58.52 10.05 -25.00
N ILE A 100 59.19 11.12 -24.53
CA ILE A 100 58.99 11.65 -23.18
C ILE A 100 57.60 12.28 -23.07
N GLU A 101 57.20 13.07 -24.07
CA GLU A 101 55.87 13.70 -24.12
C GLU A 101 54.75 12.65 -24.16
N ALA A 102 54.89 11.61 -24.99
CA ALA A 102 53.93 10.51 -25.05
C ALA A 102 53.77 9.81 -23.70
N ARG A 103 54.89 9.57 -22.98
CA ARG A 103 54.84 8.97 -21.64
C ARG A 103 54.15 9.88 -20.61
N ILE A 104 54.42 11.19 -20.66
CA ILE A 104 53.76 12.18 -19.81
C ILE A 104 52.26 12.20 -20.08
N GLU A 105 51.82 12.21 -21.34
CA GLU A 105 50.39 12.24 -21.68
C GLU A 105 49.69 10.94 -21.26
N SER A 106 50.30 9.77 -21.46
CA SER A 106 49.79 8.49 -20.97
C SER A 106 49.63 8.47 -19.44
N GLU A 107 50.60 9.01 -18.70
CA GLU A 107 50.51 9.11 -17.24
C GLU A 107 49.40 10.07 -16.80
N LYS A 108 49.27 11.22 -17.47
CA LYS A 108 48.17 12.17 -17.23
C LYS A 108 46.82 11.51 -17.46
N GLU A 109 46.67 10.74 -18.52
CA GLU A 109 45.45 9.99 -18.81
C GLU A 109 45.10 9.00 -17.70
N ALA A 110 46.08 8.22 -17.23
CA ALA A 110 45.92 7.34 -16.08
C ALA A 110 45.56 8.12 -14.81
N TRP A 111 46.10 9.33 -14.64
CA TRP A 111 45.75 10.23 -13.54
C TRP A 111 44.31 10.74 -13.61
N TYR A 112 43.88 11.27 -14.75
CA TYR A 112 42.52 11.73 -14.93
C TYR A 112 41.50 10.63 -14.66
N ARG A 113 41.73 9.42 -15.19
CA ARG A 113 40.87 8.26 -14.92
C ARG A 113 40.83 7.90 -13.44
N TRP A 114 41.99 7.90 -12.77
CA TRP A 114 42.05 7.62 -11.33
C TRP A 114 41.28 8.67 -10.52
N VAL A 115 41.41 9.96 -10.86
CA VAL A 115 40.66 11.05 -10.21
C VAL A 115 39.16 10.85 -10.39
N LEU A 116 38.70 10.59 -11.62
CA LEU A 116 37.27 10.39 -11.89
C LEU A 116 36.69 9.16 -11.17
N ARG A 117 37.48 8.09 -11.00
CA ARG A 117 37.08 6.94 -10.16
C ARG A 117 37.04 7.28 -8.67
N ARG A 118 38.01 8.05 -8.19
CA ARG A 118 38.13 8.42 -6.78
C ARG A 118 37.01 9.36 -6.34
N TYR A 119 36.53 10.20 -7.24
CA TYR A 119 35.50 11.22 -7.01
C TYR A 119 34.29 10.98 -7.93
N PRO A 120 33.48 9.93 -7.67
CA PRO A 120 32.32 9.60 -8.50
C PRO A 120 31.21 10.66 -8.44
N GLU A 121 31.32 11.62 -7.53
CA GLU A 121 30.37 12.72 -7.40
C GLU A 121 30.38 13.65 -8.61
N PHE A 122 31.52 13.79 -9.31
CA PHE A 122 31.57 14.48 -10.60
C PHE A 122 30.67 13.82 -11.67
N ILE A 123 30.35 12.55 -11.49
CA ILE A 123 29.54 11.75 -12.40
C ILE A 123 28.06 11.76 -11.92
N ALA A 124 27.83 11.94 -10.63
CA ALA A 124 26.51 11.89 -10.00
C ALA A 124 25.63 13.13 -10.25
N VAL A 125 26.23 14.30 -10.46
CA VAL A 125 25.50 15.57 -10.69
C VAL A 125 24.69 15.56 -12.00
N ALA A 126 25.03 14.66 -12.93
CA ALA A 126 24.30 14.46 -14.19
C ALA A 126 22.84 13.97 -14.03
N GLU A 127 22.47 13.46 -12.85
CA GLU A 127 21.10 12.96 -12.58
C GLU A 127 20.12 14.05 -12.10
N GLY A 128 20.60 15.24 -11.71
CA GLY A 128 19.79 16.22 -10.97
C GLY A 128 19.59 17.60 -11.61
N GLY A 129 20.28 17.93 -12.70
CA GLY A 129 20.28 19.27 -13.29
C GLY A 129 19.43 19.39 -14.56
N GLY A 130 18.11 19.27 -14.46
CA GLY A 130 17.24 19.33 -15.64
C GLY A 130 15.74 19.53 -15.36
N GLU A 131 15.36 20.46 -14.50
CA GLU A 131 14.00 21.00 -14.53
C GLU A 131 13.93 22.12 -15.58
N GLY A 132 13.65 21.74 -16.82
CA GLY A 132 13.55 22.71 -17.92
C GLY A 132 13.37 22.09 -19.29
N GLY A 133 12.48 21.11 -19.43
CA GLY A 133 12.17 20.57 -20.74
C GLY A 133 11.48 19.22 -20.67
N ALA A 134 10.15 19.25 -20.65
CA ALA A 134 9.32 18.12 -21.03
C ALA A 134 9.64 17.72 -22.48
N SER A 135 10.67 16.90 -22.66
CA SER A 135 10.84 16.07 -23.84
C SER A 135 11.10 14.65 -23.36
N SER A 136 10.10 13.82 -23.65
CA SER A 136 10.03 12.38 -23.50
C SER A 136 11.31 11.64 -23.87
N SER A 137 12.22 11.47 -22.91
CA SER A 137 13.17 10.36 -22.85
C SER A 137 13.88 10.43 -21.50
N SER A 138 13.69 9.43 -20.65
CA SER A 138 14.41 9.32 -19.39
C SER A 138 15.92 9.50 -19.63
N PRO A 139 16.62 10.46 -18.98
CA PRO A 139 18.07 10.42 -18.89
C PRO A 139 18.38 9.18 -18.06
N SER A 140 18.77 8.14 -18.77
CA SER A 140 18.80 6.78 -18.29
C SER A 140 20.11 6.56 -17.55
N SER A 141 20.09 5.66 -16.58
CA SER A 141 21.26 5.03 -15.99
C SER A 141 22.35 4.62 -17.01
N SER A 142 21.97 4.47 -18.29
CA SER A 142 22.88 4.22 -19.42
C SER A 142 24.00 5.26 -19.56
N SER A 143 23.74 6.56 -19.44
CA SER A 143 24.80 7.57 -19.62
C SER A 143 25.86 7.50 -18.51
N GLN A 144 25.47 7.05 -17.32
CA GLN A 144 26.39 6.85 -16.19
C GLN A 144 27.20 5.56 -16.35
N ASP A 145 26.55 4.50 -16.80
CA ASP A 145 27.18 3.20 -17.03
C ASP A 145 28.12 3.24 -18.26
N ASP A 146 27.79 4.02 -19.29
CA ASP A 146 28.66 4.31 -20.42
C ASP A 146 29.92 5.07 -19.98
N LEU A 147 29.76 6.08 -19.12
CA LEU A 147 30.89 6.84 -18.58
C LEU A 147 31.77 5.96 -17.66
N ARG A 148 31.18 5.08 -16.85
CA ARG A 148 31.92 4.07 -16.07
C ARG A 148 32.67 3.10 -16.98
N SER A 149 32.01 2.58 -18.02
CA SER A 149 32.63 1.68 -18.99
C SER A 149 33.82 2.31 -19.69
N MET A 150 33.76 3.60 -20.02
CA MET A 150 34.89 4.31 -20.62
C MET A 150 36.03 4.60 -19.64
N LEU A 151 35.73 4.82 -18.36
CA LEU A 151 36.78 4.96 -17.36
C LEU A 151 37.63 3.68 -17.27
N ASP A 152 36.99 2.53 -17.46
CA ASP A 152 37.61 1.20 -17.45
C ASP A 152 38.27 0.80 -18.77
N ASP A 153 38.01 1.54 -19.85
CA ASP A 153 38.67 1.39 -21.14
C ASP A 153 39.99 2.22 -21.18
N PRO A 154 41.17 1.57 -21.17
CA PRO A 154 42.47 2.26 -21.20
C PRO A 154 42.77 2.90 -22.57
N ASP A 155 42.10 2.49 -23.64
CA ASP A 155 42.41 2.91 -25.01
C ASP A 155 41.67 4.19 -25.42
N ARG A 156 40.70 4.64 -24.60
CA ARG A 156 39.97 5.90 -24.83
C ARG A 156 40.88 7.11 -24.64
N SER A 157 40.74 8.11 -25.52
CA SER A 157 41.54 9.34 -25.41
C SER A 157 41.05 10.23 -24.27
N ARG A 158 41.97 11.02 -23.67
CA ARG A 158 41.59 12.05 -22.68
C ARG A 158 40.48 12.98 -23.17
N THR A 159 40.57 13.41 -24.44
CA THR A 159 39.65 14.40 -25.02
C THR A 159 38.22 13.85 -25.09
N GLU A 160 38.07 12.57 -25.41
CA GLU A 160 36.79 11.87 -25.41
C GLU A 160 36.19 11.79 -24.00
N LEU A 161 37.00 11.43 -22.99
CA LEU A 161 36.60 11.42 -21.59
C LEU A 161 36.13 12.80 -21.11
N VAL A 162 36.89 13.86 -21.42
CA VAL A 162 36.54 15.24 -21.04
C VAL A 162 35.24 15.69 -21.71
N ASN A 163 35.07 15.41 -22.99
CA ASN A 163 33.85 15.78 -23.72
C ASN A 163 32.61 15.08 -23.15
N MET A 164 32.72 13.81 -22.76
CA MET A 164 31.59 13.11 -22.15
C MET A 164 31.29 13.61 -20.73
N MET A 165 32.32 13.93 -19.95
CA MET A 165 32.14 14.60 -18.65
C MET A 165 31.44 15.94 -18.79
N LEU A 166 31.85 16.78 -19.76
CA LEU A 166 31.20 18.06 -20.04
C LEU A 166 29.75 17.87 -20.50
N ARG A 167 29.45 16.81 -21.25
CA ARG A 167 28.08 16.46 -21.63
C ARG A 167 27.23 16.04 -20.43
N GLY A 168 27.81 15.31 -19.47
CA GLY A 168 27.12 14.84 -18.27
C GLY A 168 26.92 15.94 -17.22
N VAL A 169 27.93 16.77 -16.97
CA VAL A 169 27.91 17.83 -15.96
C VAL A 169 27.24 19.11 -16.49
N GLY A 170 27.26 19.32 -17.81
CA GLY A 170 26.91 20.58 -18.45
C GLY A 170 28.13 21.51 -18.57
N ALA A 171 28.16 22.32 -19.63
CA ALA A 171 29.17 23.36 -19.79
C ALA A 171 28.71 24.62 -19.04
N PRO A 172 29.61 25.32 -18.31
CA PRO A 172 29.26 26.59 -17.70
C PRO A 172 28.89 27.63 -18.78
N PRO A 173 28.08 28.64 -18.44
CA PRO A 173 27.79 29.74 -19.37
C PRO A 173 29.10 30.40 -19.81
N GLY A 174 29.33 30.46 -21.13
CA GLY A 174 30.59 30.94 -21.72
C GLY A 174 31.67 29.87 -21.94
N GLY A 175 31.39 28.60 -21.63
CA GLY A 175 32.20 27.44 -22.02
C GLY A 175 33.60 27.39 -21.38
N PRO A 176 34.56 26.67 -22.01
CA PRO A 176 35.92 26.54 -21.49
C PRO A 176 36.68 27.86 -21.34
N SER A 177 36.36 28.86 -22.17
CA SER A 177 36.97 30.20 -22.06
C SER A 177 36.56 30.96 -20.79
N ALA A 178 35.33 30.75 -20.30
CA ALA A 178 34.88 31.35 -19.05
C ALA A 178 35.63 30.76 -17.85
N ILE A 179 35.84 29.43 -17.87
CA ILE A 179 36.67 28.70 -16.91
C ILE A 179 38.09 29.29 -16.89
N GLU A 180 38.68 29.54 -18.06
CA GLU A 180 40.01 30.14 -18.16
C GLU A 180 40.06 31.57 -17.61
N ALA A 181 39.11 32.42 -18.00
CA ALA A 181 39.03 33.79 -17.51
C ALA A 181 38.85 33.84 -15.98
N PHE A 182 38.06 32.93 -15.42
CA PHE A 182 37.89 32.80 -13.98
C PHE A 182 39.17 32.34 -13.28
N ALA A 183 39.88 31.34 -13.83
CA ALA A 183 41.17 30.87 -13.32
C ALA A 183 42.20 32.00 -13.25
N GLU A 184 42.24 32.88 -14.25
CA GLU A 184 43.14 34.03 -14.24
C GLU A 184 42.78 35.01 -13.11
N LYS A 185 41.48 35.29 -12.87
CA LYS A 185 41.05 36.14 -11.73
C LYS A 185 41.42 35.53 -10.38
N VAL A 186 41.24 34.21 -10.22
CA VAL A 186 41.65 33.47 -9.01
C VAL A 186 43.16 33.57 -8.82
N SER A 187 43.95 33.43 -9.89
CA SER A 187 45.41 33.51 -9.82
C SER A 187 45.96 34.91 -9.52
N ALA A 188 45.16 35.95 -9.78
CA ALA A 188 45.48 37.36 -9.52
C ALA A 188 45.05 37.84 -8.13
N SER A 189 44.35 36.98 -7.38
CA SER A 189 43.87 37.29 -6.03
C SER A 189 44.94 36.88 -5.02
N ASP A 190 45.44 37.86 -4.27
CA ASP A 190 46.57 37.67 -3.34
C ASP A 190 46.13 37.32 -1.91
N ASP A 191 44.85 37.51 -1.57
CA ASP A 191 44.30 37.31 -0.24
C ASP A 191 43.07 36.38 -0.21
N LYS A 192 42.99 35.59 0.86
CA LYS A 192 41.90 34.60 1.06
C LYS A 192 40.51 35.27 1.11
N ALA A 193 40.41 36.53 1.53
CA ALA A 193 39.15 37.24 1.60
C ALA A 193 38.65 37.67 0.22
N SER A 194 39.52 38.15 -0.67
CA SER A 194 39.13 38.44 -2.05
C SER A 194 38.81 37.17 -2.86
N LEU A 195 39.53 36.06 -2.63
CA LEU A 195 39.15 34.74 -3.18
C LEU A 195 37.73 34.34 -2.75
N LYS A 196 37.43 34.47 -1.46
CA LYS A 196 36.10 34.16 -0.90
C LYS A 196 35.01 35.03 -1.52
N ALA A 197 35.25 36.33 -1.66
CA ALA A 197 34.30 37.25 -2.32
C ALA A 197 34.07 36.89 -3.79
N LEU A 198 35.13 36.47 -4.49
CA LEU A 198 35.09 36.05 -5.88
C LEU A 198 34.30 34.73 -6.05
N TYR A 199 34.48 33.76 -5.16
CA TYR A 199 33.68 32.52 -5.14
C TYR A 199 32.21 32.79 -4.86
N LEU A 200 31.90 33.70 -3.92
CA LEU A 200 30.52 34.12 -3.65
C LEU A 200 29.87 34.78 -4.87
N GLY A 201 30.60 35.63 -5.60
CA GLY A 201 30.09 36.31 -6.79
C GLY A 201 29.91 35.43 -8.02
N GLU A 202 30.60 34.29 -8.13
CA GLU A 202 30.48 33.41 -9.30
C GLU A 202 29.53 32.23 -9.04
N PHE A 203 29.69 31.54 -7.92
CA PHE A 203 28.96 30.29 -7.65
C PHE A 203 27.62 30.49 -6.94
N PHE A 204 27.42 31.64 -6.29
CA PHE A 204 26.28 31.88 -5.40
C PHE A 204 25.40 33.08 -5.82
N SER A 205 25.55 33.57 -7.05
CA SER A 205 24.85 34.77 -7.56
C SER A 205 23.43 34.52 -8.09
N SER A 206 22.94 33.28 -8.15
CA SER A 206 21.58 32.97 -8.63
C SER A 206 20.56 32.95 -7.48
N GLU A 207 19.43 33.63 -7.67
CA GLU A 207 18.26 33.60 -6.78
C GLU A 207 17.60 32.21 -6.67
N GLU A 208 17.91 31.28 -7.57
CA GLU A 208 17.34 29.91 -7.63
C GLU A 208 17.93 28.95 -6.58
N ALA A 209 18.91 29.41 -5.78
CA ALA A 209 19.66 28.63 -4.82
C ALA A 209 18.89 28.22 -3.54
N GLY A 210 17.57 27.99 -3.61
CA GLY A 210 16.74 27.65 -2.43
C GLY A 210 17.29 26.47 -1.62
N GLY A 211 17.81 25.43 -2.29
CA GLY A 211 18.47 24.29 -1.66
C GLY A 211 19.93 24.52 -1.26
N ALA A 212 20.60 25.52 -1.84
CA ALA A 212 22.01 25.82 -1.62
C ALA A 212 22.25 26.94 -0.58
N ARG A 213 21.20 27.66 -0.16
CA ARG A 213 21.24 28.70 0.89
C ARG A 213 21.93 28.24 2.18
N LYS A 214 21.65 27.01 2.63
CA LYS A 214 22.28 26.47 3.84
C LYS A 214 23.81 26.36 3.75
N TYR A 215 24.33 26.09 2.55
CA TYR A 215 25.78 26.01 2.31
C TYR A 215 26.39 27.40 2.12
N LEU A 216 25.66 28.33 1.49
CA LEU A 216 26.03 29.73 1.36
C LEU A 216 26.17 30.41 2.73
N ASP A 217 25.19 30.19 3.62
CA ASP A 217 25.20 30.75 4.97
C ASP A 217 26.38 30.19 5.78
N GLY A 218 26.66 28.88 5.67
CA GLY A 218 27.83 28.26 6.30
C GLY A 218 29.17 28.76 5.76
N TYR A 219 29.25 29.04 4.46
CA TYR A 219 30.44 29.61 3.83
C TYR A 219 30.66 31.08 4.25
N ARG A 220 29.58 31.88 4.31
CA ARG A 220 29.64 33.31 4.71
C ARG A 220 29.99 33.48 6.19
N THR A 221 29.43 32.66 7.07
CA THR A 221 29.56 32.81 8.54
C THR A 221 30.74 32.07 9.16
N GLY A 222 31.48 31.27 8.39
CA GLY A 222 32.69 30.61 8.89
C GLY A 222 32.46 29.33 9.69
N GLY A 223 31.24 28.78 9.67
CA GLY A 223 30.89 27.60 10.44
C GLY A 223 29.62 26.93 9.93
N THR A 224 29.64 25.61 9.81
CA THR A 224 28.50 24.77 9.44
C THR A 224 27.36 24.95 10.45
N GLY A 225 26.23 25.49 10.01
CA GLY A 225 24.98 25.61 10.78
C GLY A 225 24.30 24.26 11.03
N THR A 226 25.04 23.27 11.51
CA THR A 226 24.55 21.97 11.97
C THR A 226 25.05 21.76 13.39
N GLY A 227 24.47 22.52 14.32
CA GLY A 227 24.80 22.47 15.74
C GLY A 227 23.60 22.90 16.57
N THR A 228 22.56 22.07 16.63
CA THR A 228 21.70 22.02 17.82
C THR A 228 22.55 21.51 18.97
N GLY A 229 23.20 22.41 19.68
CA GLY A 229 24.08 22.08 20.80
C GLY A 229 24.55 23.35 21.48
N ASN A 230 23.86 23.71 22.55
CA ASN A 230 24.30 24.72 23.51
C ASN A 230 25.73 24.41 23.93
N ASN A 231 26.68 25.23 23.49
CA ASN A 231 27.99 25.37 24.10
C ASN A 231 28.47 26.79 23.80
N GLU A 232 27.96 27.70 24.61
CA GLU A 232 28.61 28.98 24.89
C GLU A 232 29.92 28.63 25.61
N ASP A 233 31.02 28.46 24.86
CA ASP A 233 32.41 28.61 25.32
C ASP A 233 33.38 28.00 24.30
N ALA A 234 33.57 28.69 23.16
CA ALA A 234 34.73 28.43 22.29
C ALA A 234 35.06 29.63 21.39
N SER A 235 35.96 30.48 21.90
CA SER A 235 37.02 31.20 21.20
C SER A 235 36.69 31.91 19.86
N SER A 236 36.64 33.23 19.95
CA SER A 236 36.40 34.24 18.90
C SER A 236 37.49 34.38 17.81
N ASN A 237 38.32 33.36 17.55
CA ASN A 237 39.41 33.44 16.56
C ASN A 237 39.28 32.48 15.35
N GLN A 238 38.11 31.87 15.16
CA GLN A 238 37.89 30.87 14.11
C GLN A 238 36.68 31.19 13.23
N LYS A 239 36.45 32.48 12.91
CA LYS A 239 35.26 32.91 12.18
C LYS A 239 35.42 33.02 10.65
N ASP A 240 36.61 32.78 10.11
CA ASP A 240 36.90 33.06 8.69
C ASP A 240 37.52 31.88 7.92
N ASN A 241 37.53 30.67 8.48
CA ASN A 241 38.37 29.60 7.93
C ASN A 241 37.68 28.56 7.06
N SER A 242 36.36 28.64 6.84
CA SER A 242 35.66 27.76 5.91
C SER A 242 36.22 27.90 4.50
N SER A 243 36.78 26.81 3.99
CA SER A 243 37.24 26.68 2.61
C SER A 243 36.09 26.27 1.68
N LEU A 244 36.27 26.41 0.37
CA LEU A 244 35.25 25.95 -0.58
C LEU A 244 35.12 24.42 -0.54
N GLU A 245 36.21 23.72 -0.21
CA GLU A 245 36.27 22.28 -0.02
C GLU A 245 35.38 21.82 1.13
N ASP A 246 35.34 22.55 2.24
CA ASP A 246 34.46 22.23 3.37
C ASP A 246 32.97 22.29 2.95
N VAL A 247 32.64 23.23 2.05
CA VAL A 247 31.30 23.36 1.48
C VAL A 247 31.00 22.21 0.52
N ILE A 248 31.94 21.84 -0.34
CA ILE A 248 31.81 20.70 -1.25
C ILE A 248 31.66 19.39 -0.46
N ASP A 249 32.46 19.18 0.59
CA ASP A 249 32.37 18.01 1.46
C ASP A 249 31.00 17.93 2.14
N ALA A 250 30.46 19.04 2.63
CA ALA A 250 29.12 19.10 3.20
C ALA A 250 28.03 18.75 2.17
N ILE A 251 28.13 19.29 0.95
CA ILE A 251 27.21 18.97 -0.15
C ILE A 251 27.25 17.48 -0.49
N VAL A 252 28.46 16.93 -0.65
CA VAL A 252 28.66 15.52 -0.99
C VAL A 252 28.16 14.61 0.13
N SER A 253 28.42 14.96 1.39
CA SER A 253 27.92 14.22 2.55
C SER A 253 26.40 14.17 2.57
N ASP A 254 25.74 15.31 2.34
CA ASP A 254 24.28 15.39 2.31
C ASP A 254 23.69 14.64 1.11
N LEU A 255 24.34 14.66 -0.05
CA LEU A 255 23.95 13.87 -1.21
C LEU A 255 24.05 12.37 -0.93
N LYS A 256 25.14 11.92 -0.28
CA LYS A 256 25.30 10.52 0.14
C LYS A 256 24.23 10.11 1.15
N GLN A 257 23.93 10.96 2.12
CA GLN A 257 22.88 10.69 3.10
C GLN A 257 21.49 10.62 2.43
N SER A 258 21.21 11.54 1.50
CA SER A 258 19.99 11.54 0.71
C SER A 258 19.85 10.25 -0.10
N ARG A 259 20.90 9.84 -0.81
CA ARG A 259 20.97 8.57 -1.55
C ARG A 259 20.79 7.36 -0.65
N ALA A 260 21.45 7.32 0.50
CA ALA A 260 21.28 6.23 1.48
C ALA A 260 19.83 6.11 1.98
N SER A 261 19.10 7.21 2.06
CA SER A 261 17.68 7.23 2.46
C SER A 261 16.69 6.91 1.32
N GLN A 262 17.13 6.95 0.06
CA GLN A 262 16.28 6.76 -1.12
C GLN A 262 15.63 5.36 -1.19
N PRO A 263 16.32 4.23 -0.90
CA PRO A 263 15.68 2.91 -0.86
C PRO A 263 14.56 2.83 0.17
N ALA A 264 14.75 3.46 1.34
CA ALA A 264 13.72 3.51 2.38
C ALA A 264 12.50 4.32 1.91
N ARG A 265 12.71 5.50 1.30
CA ARG A 265 11.63 6.33 0.74
C ARG A 265 10.87 5.61 -0.37
N THR A 266 11.57 4.96 -1.29
CA THR A 266 10.94 4.22 -2.39
C THR A 266 10.20 2.97 -1.89
N ALA A 267 10.72 2.27 -0.88
CA ALA A 267 10.00 1.16 -0.24
C ALA A 267 8.74 1.64 0.47
N GLN A 268 8.79 2.77 1.19
CA GLN A 268 7.62 3.40 1.80
C GLN A 268 6.59 3.81 0.74
N GLN A 269 7.03 4.42 -0.36
CA GLN A 269 6.14 4.81 -1.46
C GLN A 269 5.47 3.59 -2.10
N LYS A 270 6.22 2.51 -2.37
CA LYS A 270 5.66 1.24 -2.87
C LYS A 270 4.61 0.68 -1.93
N ARG A 271 4.87 0.71 -0.62
CA ARG A 271 3.91 0.26 0.41
C ARG A 271 2.65 1.14 0.42
N LEU A 272 2.79 2.45 0.26
CA LEU A 272 1.63 3.36 0.15
C LEU A 272 0.80 3.05 -1.10
N ASP A 273 1.45 2.80 -2.23
CA ASP A 273 0.75 2.47 -3.47
C ASP A 273 0.09 1.09 -3.42
N GLU A 274 0.69 0.13 -2.73
CA GLU A 274 0.08 -1.16 -2.43
C GLU A 274 -1.15 -1.01 -1.51
N LEU A 275 -1.06 -0.21 -0.45
CA LEU A 275 -2.20 0.07 0.43
C LEU A 275 -3.33 0.81 -0.31
N ARG A 276 -2.99 1.73 -1.22
CA ARG A 276 -3.98 2.38 -2.09
C ARG A 276 -4.68 1.37 -2.99
N ARG A 277 -3.93 0.47 -3.64
CA ARG A 277 -4.50 -0.62 -4.47
C ARG A 277 -5.35 -1.60 -3.64
N ALA A 278 -4.90 -1.97 -2.44
CA ALA A 278 -5.65 -2.86 -1.55
C ALA A 278 -6.95 -2.19 -1.08
N LYS A 279 -6.93 -0.89 -0.77
CA LYS A 279 -8.13 -0.13 -0.41
C LYS A 279 -9.14 -0.09 -1.55
N THR A 280 -8.71 0.20 -2.78
CA THR A 280 -9.62 0.24 -3.93
C THR A 280 -10.20 -1.14 -4.24
N ALA A 281 -9.40 -2.21 -4.17
CA ALA A 281 -9.87 -3.59 -4.35
C ALA A 281 -10.88 -3.99 -3.26
N PHE A 282 -10.64 -3.60 -2.00
CA PHE A 282 -11.57 -3.85 -0.91
C PHE A 282 -12.91 -3.13 -1.11
N GLU A 283 -12.89 -1.86 -1.53
CA GLU A 283 -14.10 -1.10 -1.81
C GLU A 283 -14.90 -1.70 -2.99
N GLN A 284 -14.22 -2.18 -4.04
CA GLN A 284 -14.86 -2.90 -5.14
C GLN A 284 -15.45 -4.25 -4.71
N ASN A 285 -14.71 -5.05 -3.94
CA ASN A 285 -15.23 -6.32 -3.44
C ASN A 285 -16.44 -6.11 -2.52
N LYS A 286 -16.38 -5.09 -1.65
CA LYS A 286 -17.51 -4.72 -0.78
C LYS A 286 -18.76 -4.35 -1.58
N SER A 287 -18.62 -3.56 -2.65
CA SER A 287 -19.75 -3.22 -3.51
C SER A 287 -20.29 -4.42 -4.30
N GLN A 288 -19.41 -5.31 -4.76
CA GLN A 288 -19.76 -6.55 -5.46
C GLN A 288 -20.49 -7.56 -4.54
N VAL A 289 -20.00 -7.77 -3.32
CA VAL A 289 -20.68 -8.63 -2.33
C VAL A 289 -22.06 -8.06 -1.98
N ARG A 290 -22.16 -6.73 -1.83
CA ARG A 290 -23.45 -6.06 -1.56
C ARG A 290 -24.43 -6.23 -2.74
N SER A 291 -23.97 -6.08 -3.98
CA SER A 291 -24.83 -6.27 -5.15
C SER A 291 -25.25 -7.73 -5.33
N GLN A 292 -24.36 -8.69 -5.10
CA GLN A 292 -24.68 -10.12 -5.11
C GLN A 292 -25.69 -10.48 -4.01
N ALA A 293 -25.54 -9.95 -2.79
CA ALA A 293 -26.49 -10.18 -1.71
C ALA A 293 -27.90 -9.63 -2.04
N LEU A 294 -27.98 -8.44 -2.64
CA LEU A 294 -29.24 -7.87 -3.12
C LEU A 294 -29.87 -8.73 -4.23
N SER A 295 -29.07 -9.20 -5.18
CA SER A 295 -29.53 -10.09 -6.25
C SER A 295 -30.06 -11.43 -5.71
N ARG A 296 -29.35 -12.05 -4.76
CA ARG A 296 -29.81 -13.29 -4.09
C ARG A 296 -31.13 -13.08 -3.34
N ARG A 297 -31.28 -11.95 -2.64
CA ARG A 297 -32.53 -11.61 -1.95
C ARG A 297 -33.69 -11.42 -2.92
N ALA A 298 -33.46 -10.75 -4.05
CA ALA A 298 -34.46 -10.60 -5.10
C ALA A 298 -34.89 -11.96 -5.68
N ALA A 299 -33.93 -12.86 -5.95
CA ALA A 299 -34.22 -14.21 -6.44
C ALA A 299 -35.01 -15.05 -5.41
N ALA A 300 -34.66 -14.98 -4.13
CA ALA A 300 -35.40 -15.67 -3.06
C ALA A 300 -36.84 -15.17 -2.94
N ASN A 301 -37.06 -13.85 -3.02
CA ASN A 301 -38.40 -13.27 -3.01
C ASN A 301 -39.23 -13.69 -4.24
N ALA A 302 -38.61 -13.78 -5.42
CA ALA A 302 -39.28 -14.27 -6.62
C ALA A 302 -39.68 -15.75 -6.48
N ALA A 303 -38.81 -16.60 -5.94
CA ALA A 303 -39.11 -18.01 -5.68
C ALA A 303 -40.25 -18.18 -4.65
N ALA A 304 -40.27 -17.36 -3.59
CA ALA A 304 -41.36 -17.36 -2.61
C ALA A 304 -42.71 -16.96 -3.23
N ALA A 305 -42.72 -16.01 -4.17
CA ALA A 305 -43.93 -15.63 -4.90
C ALA A 305 -44.48 -16.75 -5.80
N VAL A 306 -43.59 -17.52 -6.45
CA VAL A 306 -43.98 -18.68 -7.27
C VAL A 306 -44.53 -19.82 -6.39
N ALA A 307 -43.89 -20.10 -5.24
CA ALA A 307 -44.38 -21.11 -4.30
C ALA A 307 -45.76 -20.76 -3.72
N ALA A 308 -46.00 -19.48 -3.41
CA ALA A 308 -47.30 -19.01 -2.94
C ALA A 308 -48.42 -19.15 -3.99
N ALA A 309 -48.09 -19.14 -5.28
CA ALA A 309 -49.07 -19.35 -6.35
C ALA A 309 -49.52 -20.83 -6.45
N ALA A 310 -48.61 -21.78 -6.21
CA ALA A 310 -48.89 -23.22 -6.29
C ALA A 310 -49.85 -23.72 -5.18
N VAL A 311 -49.76 -23.17 -3.96
CA VAL A 311 -50.64 -23.54 -2.83
C VAL A 311 -52.13 -23.19 -3.07
N ARG A 312 -52.44 -22.31 -4.05
CA ARG A 312 -53.82 -21.95 -4.37
C ARG A 312 -54.58 -23.01 -5.15
N GLU A 313 -53.91 -24.00 -5.74
CA GLU A 313 -54.54 -25.03 -6.59
C GLU A 313 -55.20 -26.18 -5.80
N GLU A 314 -54.80 -26.40 -4.54
CA GLU A 314 -55.34 -27.49 -3.69
C GLU A 314 -56.68 -27.13 -3.00
N LEU A 315 -57.20 -25.91 -3.20
CA LEU A 315 -58.47 -25.44 -2.62
C LEU A 315 -59.67 -25.55 -3.57
N TYR A 316 -59.55 -26.26 -4.70
CA TYR A 316 -60.60 -26.31 -5.73
C TYR A 316 -61.69 -27.38 -5.51
N ASP A 317 -61.50 -28.37 -4.61
CA ASP A 317 -62.52 -29.38 -4.28
C ASP A 317 -63.25 -29.05 -2.97
N LEU A 318 -64.09 -28.01 -3.01
CA LEU A 318 -64.91 -27.60 -1.86
C LEU A 318 -66.20 -28.43 -1.75
N PRO A 319 -66.58 -28.91 -0.54
CA PRO A 319 -67.86 -29.58 -0.35
C PRO A 319 -69.05 -28.60 -0.54
N PRO A 320 -70.27 -29.12 -0.77
CA PRO A 320 -71.45 -28.27 -0.91
C PRO A 320 -71.79 -27.55 0.40
N CYS A 321 -72.49 -26.41 0.28
CA CYS A 321 -72.93 -25.61 1.42
C CYS A 321 -73.70 -26.44 2.45
N PHE A 322 -73.34 -26.32 3.73
CA PHE A 322 -73.95 -27.10 4.81
C PHE A 322 -75.47 -26.94 4.91
N VAL A 323 -75.97 -25.71 4.66
CA VAL A 323 -77.39 -25.36 4.85
C VAL A 323 -78.23 -25.65 3.60
N CYS A 324 -77.83 -25.13 2.44
CA CYS A 324 -78.64 -25.23 1.22
C CYS A 324 -78.16 -26.30 0.22
N ARG A 325 -77.03 -26.96 0.50
CA ARG A 325 -76.40 -27.98 -0.36
C ARG A 325 -75.96 -27.50 -1.75
N SER A 326 -76.02 -26.20 -2.02
CA SER A 326 -75.51 -25.61 -3.27
C SER A 326 -73.98 -25.61 -3.33
N PRO A 327 -73.37 -25.71 -4.53
CA PRO A 327 -71.91 -25.61 -4.69
C PRO A 327 -71.39 -24.25 -4.23
N VAL A 328 -70.22 -24.24 -3.58
CA VAL A 328 -69.60 -23.02 -3.04
C VAL A 328 -68.48 -22.55 -4.00
N PRO A 329 -68.45 -21.26 -4.38
CA PRO A 329 -67.39 -20.74 -5.24
C PRO A 329 -66.04 -20.75 -4.52
N ALA A 330 -64.96 -21.04 -5.25
CA ALA A 330 -63.58 -21.08 -4.72
C ALA A 330 -63.06 -19.72 -4.22
N THR A 331 -63.77 -18.62 -4.53
CA THR A 331 -63.41 -17.26 -4.11
C THR A 331 -64.30 -16.79 -2.97
N GLY A 332 -63.70 -16.41 -1.84
CA GLY A 332 -64.44 -15.86 -0.69
C GLY A 332 -65.19 -16.91 0.13
N VAL A 333 -64.59 -18.09 0.30
CA VAL A 333 -65.18 -19.23 1.03
C VAL A 333 -65.42 -18.87 2.49
N LEU A 334 -66.68 -18.99 2.93
CA LEU A 334 -67.03 -18.94 4.35
C LEU A 334 -66.99 -20.37 4.89
N SER A 335 -66.12 -20.66 5.85
CA SER A 335 -65.99 -22.00 6.44
C SER A 335 -65.93 -21.94 7.95
N CYS A 336 -66.18 -23.07 8.62
CA CYS A 336 -65.93 -23.20 10.05
C CYS A 336 -64.41 -23.28 10.28
N SER A 337 -63.83 -22.38 11.10
CA SER A 337 -62.38 -22.35 11.31
C SER A 337 -61.82 -23.61 11.95
N LEU A 338 -62.60 -24.28 12.81
CA LEU A 338 -62.23 -25.56 13.40
C LEU A 338 -62.09 -26.63 12.32
N CYS A 339 -63.10 -26.77 11.45
CA CYS A 339 -63.04 -27.70 10.33
C CYS A 339 -61.93 -27.35 9.32
N GLN A 340 -61.70 -26.05 9.07
CA GLN A 340 -60.61 -25.59 8.21
C GLN A 340 -59.24 -25.97 8.77
N ALA A 341 -59.03 -25.77 10.08
CA ALA A 341 -57.78 -26.15 10.74
C ALA A 341 -57.57 -27.67 10.75
N VAL A 342 -58.62 -28.48 10.97
CA VAL A 342 -58.54 -29.94 10.85
C VAL A 342 -58.17 -30.36 9.43
N SER A 343 -58.86 -29.81 8.43
CA SER A 343 -58.63 -30.15 7.01
C SER A 343 -57.19 -29.84 6.57
N GLN A 344 -56.64 -28.68 6.98
CA GLN A 344 -55.29 -28.26 6.62
C GLN A 344 -54.19 -29.03 7.34
N LEU A 345 -54.42 -29.44 8.58
CA LEU A 345 -53.40 -30.11 9.40
C LEU A 345 -53.41 -31.63 9.26
N CYS A 346 -54.59 -32.22 9.04
CA CYS A 346 -54.73 -33.67 9.07
C CYS A 346 -54.58 -34.30 7.68
N GLY A 347 -54.91 -33.58 6.61
CA GLY A 347 -54.94 -34.10 5.24
C GLY A 347 -55.97 -35.23 5.05
N ASP A 348 -56.25 -35.61 3.80
CA ASP A 348 -57.33 -36.54 3.42
C ASP A 348 -57.22 -37.98 4.00
N GLY A 349 -56.14 -38.30 4.73
CA GLY A 349 -55.81 -39.66 5.14
C GLY A 349 -56.02 -40.01 6.62
N GLY A 350 -56.57 -39.11 7.46
CA GLY A 350 -56.52 -39.30 8.91
C GLY A 350 -57.76 -38.84 9.68
N GLY A 351 -58.89 -39.52 9.50
CA GLY A 351 -59.94 -39.63 10.52
C GLY A 351 -60.60 -38.33 11.00
N GLY A 352 -61.57 -37.84 10.22
CA GLY A 352 -62.80 -37.23 10.78
C GLY A 352 -62.99 -35.74 10.54
N GLY A 353 -63.48 -35.37 9.35
CA GLY A 353 -64.21 -34.12 9.12
C GLY A 353 -63.92 -33.47 7.78
N THR A 354 -64.84 -33.57 6.81
CA THR A 354 -64.84 -32.72 5.61
C THR A 354 -65.03 -31.26 6.02
N MET A 355 -64.27 -30.34 5.44
CA MET A 355 -64.37 -28.91 5.74
C MET A 355 -65.83 -28.41 5.60
N THR A 356 -66.44 -27.88 6.66
CA THR A 356 -67.79 -27.33 6.55
C THR A 356 -67.74 -25.93 5.95
N VAL A 357 -68.39 -25.75 4.79
CA VAL A 357 -68.46 -24.47 4.07
C VAL A 357 -69.89 -23.95 3.94
N TYR A 358 -70.01 -22.63 3.76
CA TYR A 358 -71.25 -21.89 3.61
C TYR A 358 -71.15 -21.02 2.35
N CYS A 359 -72.21 -21.02 1.53
CA CYS A 359 -72.23 -20.23 0.30
C CYS A 359 -72.49 -18.72 0.54
N SER A 360 -72.95 -18.34 1.73
CA SER A 360 -73.27 -16.95 2.08
C SER A 360 -73.27 -16.73 3.61
N GLU A 361 -73.13 -15.47 4.04
CA GLU A 361 -73.22 -15.10 5.45
C GLU A 361 -74.57 -15.47 6.08
N SER A 362 -75.65 -15.47 5.28
CA SER A 362 -76.97 -15.92 5.75
C SER A 362 -76.98 -17.42 6.06
N CYS A 363 -76.31 -18.25 5.25
CA CYS A 363 -76.17 -19.68 5.54
C CYS A 363 -75.25 -19.92 6.73
N LEU A 364 -74.18 -19.13 6.88
CA LEU A 364 -73.32 -19.18 8.06
C LEU A 364 -74.13 -18.87 9.33
N ALA A 365 -74.83 -17.74 9.38
CA ALA A 365 -75.60 -17.33 10.55
C ALA A 365 -76.70 -18.35 10.94
N LYS A 366 -77.31 -19.03 9.95
CA LYS A 366 -78.35 -20.04 10.20
C LYS A 366 -77.80 -21.39 10.64
N GLY A 367 -76.69 -21.83 10.05
CA GLY A 367 -76.20 -23.20 10.20
C GLY A 367 -74.97 -23.37 11.09
N HIS A 368 -74.27 -22.28 11.43
CA HIS A 368 -72.99 -22.36 12.14
C HIS A 368 -73.15 -22.93 13.54
N ASN A 369 -74.03 -22.38 14.37
CA ASN A 369 -74.23 -22.87 15.74
C ASN A 369 -74.71 -24.34 15.75
N ASP A 370 -75.69 -24.67 14.90
CA ASP A 370 -76.16 -26.05 14.71
C ASP A 370 -75.03 -27.02 14.30
N HIS A 371 -74.06 -26.55 13.50
CA HIS A 371 -72.90 -27.33 13.12
C HIS A 371 -71.93 -27.48 14.30
N ILE A 372 -71.59 -26.40 15.00
CA ILE A 372 -70.71 -26.43 16.18
C ILE A 372 -71.26 -27.41 17.22
N ASP A 373 -72.55 -27.33 17.53
CA ASP A 373 -73.18 -28.17 18.57
C ASP A 373 -73.17 -29.66 18.23
N LYS A 374 -73.16 -30.03 16.93
CA LYS A 374 -73.17 -31.42 16.48
C LYS A 374 -71.79 -31.99 16.19
N ALA A 375 -70.91 -31.19 15.62
CA ALA A 375 -69.61 -31.63 15.10
C ALA A 375 -68.44 -31.32 16.04
N HIS A 376 -68.60 -30.35 16.94
CA HIS A 376 -67.55 -29.85 17.82
C HIS A 376 -67.94 -30.00 19.30
N VAL A 377 -68.43 -31.19 19.64
CA VAL A 377 -68.80 -31.57 21.02
C VAL A 377 -67.56 -31.68 21.91
N CYS A 378 -67.71 -31.38 23.19
CA CYS A 378 -66.66 -31.60 24.17
C CYS A 378 -66.29 -33.09 24.26
N GLU A 379 -65.01 -33.41 24.12
CA GLU A 379 -64.45 -34.78 24.16
C GLU A 379 -64.77 -35.49 25.49
N ALA A 380 -64.88 -34.74 26.59
CA ALA A 380 -65.25 -35.30 27.88
C ALA A 380 -66.73 -35.70 27.97
N GLY A 381 -67.58 -35.26 27.03
CA GLY A 381 -69.02 -35.49 27.05
C GLY A 381 -69.65 -35.13 28.40
N ASP A 382 -70.45 -36.03 28.94
CA ASP A 382 -71.11 -35.88 30.24
C ASP A 382 -70.14 -35.86 31.43
N LYS A 383 -68.88 -36.27 31.24
CA LYS A 383 -67.84 -36.20 32.28
C LYS A 383 -67.35 -34.76 32.52
N CYS A 384 -67.62 -33.81 31.60
CA CYS A 384 -67.40 -32.37 31.83
C CYS A 384 -68.32 -31.86 32.97
N LEU A 385 -69.53 -32.42 33.10
CA LEU A 385 -70.62 -31.90 33.94
C LEU A 385 -70.65 -32.42 35.39
N GLN A 386 -69.57 -33.04 35.90
CA GLN A 386 -69.47 -33.29 37.34
C GLN A 386 -69.24 -31.94 38.07
N LEU A 387 -70.36 -31.26 38.34
CA LEU A 387 -70.48 -29.98 39.04
C LEU A 387 -69.70 -30.03 40.36
N GLN A 388 -68.66 -29.19 40.48
CA GLN A 388 -68.13 -28.85 41.80
C GLN A 388 -69.08 -27.84 42.46
N PRO A 389 -69.57 -28.09 43.68
CA PRO A 389 -70.33 -27.09 44.42
C PRO A 389 -69.35 -26.03 44.92
N GLY A 390 -69.39 -24.80 44.38
CA GLY A 390 -68.71 -23.67 45.02
C GLY A 390 -68.09 -22.58 44.14
N THR A 391 -68.25 -22.57 42.82
CA THR A 391 -67.79 -21.44 41.99
C THR A 391 -68.91 -20.86 41.17
N SER A 392 -69.74 -20.03 41.81
CA SER A 392 -70.63 -19.08 41.16
C SER A 392 -69.85 -17.81 40.81
N GLU A 393 -68.92 -17.94 39.89
CA GLU A 393 -68.34 -16.81 39.16
C GLU A 393 -68.30 -17.22 37.69
N SER A 394 -68.76 -16.33 36.82
CA SER A 394 -68.80 -16.49 35.36
C SER A 394 -67.40 -16.74 34.81
N GLN A 395 -66.88 -17.96 34.94
CA GLN A 395 -65.70 -18.41 34.22
C GLN A 395 -66.07 -18.41 32.75
N GLU A 396 -65.47 -17.48 31.99
CA GLU A 396 -65.49 -17.50 30.54
C GLU A 396 -65.16 -18.92 30.07
N CYS A 397 -66.14 -19.62 29.48
CA CYS A 397 -65.95 -20.93 28.89
C CYS A 397 -64.98 -20.80 27.71
N LYS A 398 -63.67 -20.89 28.00
CA LYS A 398 -62.62 -20.88 26.98
C LYS A 398 -62.45 -22.30 26.47
N THR A 399 -63.00 -22.58 25.30
CA THR A 399 -62.78 -23.84 24.60
C THR A 399 -61.28 -24.09 24.47
N THR A 400 -60.82 -25.24 24.95
CA THR A 400 -59.40 -25.57 25.07
C THR A 400 -59.09 -26.83 24.26
N THR A 401 -57.91 -26.87 23.63
CA THR A 401 -57.43 -28.03 22.87
C THR A 401 -56.00 -28.41 23.28
N CYS A 402 -55.52 -29.58 22.85
CA CYS A 402 -54.16 -30.05 23.12
C CYS A 402 -53.28 -29.91 21.87
N LYS A 403 -52.26 -29.06 21.95
CA LYS A 403 -51.32 -28.79 20.86
C LYS A 403 -50.53 -30.03 20.47
N ALA A 404 -50.05 -30.81 21.44
CA ALA A 404 -49.31 -32.04 21.17
C ALA A 404 -50.18 -33.13 20.50
N CYS A 405 -51.48 -33.24 20.85
CA CYS A 405 -52.40 -34.15 20.17
C CYS A 405 -52.57 -33.80 18.69
N LEU A 406 -52.59 -32.51 18.38
CA LEU A 406 -52.68 -32.07 17.00
C LEU A 406 -51.40 -32.37 16.21
N GLU A 407 -50.24 -32.03 16.77
CA GLU A 407 -48.94 -32.23 16.12
C GLU A 407 -48.58 -33.71 15.94
N GLN A 408 -48.87 -34.55 16.93
CA GLN A 408 -48.43 -35.96 16.94
C GLN A 408 -49.49 -36.94 16.44
N ARG A 409 -50.77 -36.64 16.66
CA ARG A 409 -51.88 -37.59 16.38
C ARG A 409 -52.85 -37.09 15.32
N ARG A 410 -52.60 -35.90 14.74
CA ARG A 410 -53.47 -35.29 13.73
C ARG A 410 -54.94 -35.28 14.15
N ARG A 411 -55.21 -34.89 15.39
CA ARG A 411 -56.57 -34.78 15.94
C ARG A 411 -56.66 -33.54 16.83
N ILE A 412 -57.76 -32.79 16.73
CA ILE A 412 -58.06 -31.64 17.59
C ILE A 412 -59.08 -32.07 18.65
N PRO A 413 -58.66 -32.53 19.86
CA PRO A 413 -59.60 -32.74 20.95
C PRO A 413 -60.12 -31.39 21.44
N LEU A 414 -61.43 -31.27 21.63
CA LEU A 414 -62.07 -30.04 22.11
C LEU A 414 -62.62 -30.23 23.53
N TYR A 415 -62.35 -29.27 24.40
CA TYR A 415 -62.86 -29.26 25.78
C TYR A 415 -63.62 -27.97 26.06
N CYS A 416 -64.78 -28.11 26.74
CA CYS A 416 -65.67 -27.04 27.16
C CYS A 416 -64.95 -25.93 27.97
N SER A 417 -63.91 -26.30 28.73
CA SER A 417 -63.10 -25.40 29.54
C SER A 417 -61.71 -25.98 29.80
N GLU A 418 -60.77 -25.15 30.23
CA GLU A 418 -59.43 -25.59 30.65
C GLU A 418 -59.51 -26.57 31.84
N ALA A 419 -60.43 -26.34 32.79
CA ALA A 419 -60.64 -27.23 33.92
C ALA A 419 -61.11 -28.63 33.48
N CYS A 420 -62.00 -28.68 32.47
CA CYS A 420 -62.43 -29.95 31.88
C CYS A 420 -61.28 -30.65 31.13
N ALA A 421 -60.49 -29.90 30.36
CA ALA A 421 -59.33 -30.43 29.67
C ALA A 421 -58.33 -31.06 30.65
N ARG A 422 -57.98 -30.35 31.72
CA ARG A 422 -57.02 -30.85 32.74
C ARG A 422 -57.48 -32.13 33.43
N ARG A 423 -58.79 -32.31 33.64
CA ARG A 423 -59.34 -33.50 34.33
C ARG A 423 -59.51 -34.71 33.42
N ASN A 424 -59.85 -34.49 32.16
CA ASN A 424 -60.26 -35.56 31.24
C ASN A 424 -59.21 -35.90 30.17
N HIS A 425 -58.15 -35.10 30.04
CA HIS A 425 -57.06 -35.38 29.12
C HIS A 425 -56.17 -36.52 29.66
N HIS A 426 -56.36 -37.74 29.14
CA HIS A 426 -55.49 -38.89 29.39
C HIS A 426 -54.67 -39.23 28.15
N HIS A 427 -53.33 -39.22 28.27
CA HIS A 427 -52.43 -39.73 27.24
C HIS A 427 -52.35 -41.26 27.38
N PRO A 428 -52.73 -42.10 26.39
CA PRO A 428 -52.33 -43.49 26.41
C PRO A 428 -50.80 -43.59 26.23
N PRO A 429 -50.14 -44.58 26.86
CA PRO A 429 -48.69 -44.69 26.86
C PRO A 429 -48.13 -44.87 25.44
N PRO A 430 -46.90 -44.40 25.18
CA PRO A 430 -46.24 -44.57 23.89
C PRO A 430 -46.04 -46.06 23.58
N PRO A 431 -46.06 -46.47 22.28
CA PRO A 431 -45.75 -47.85 21.91
C PRO A 431 -44.30 -48.20 22.28
N PRO A 432 -44.01 -49.46 22.68
CA PRO A 432 -42.67 -49.86 23.08
C PRO A 432 -41.66 -49.72 21.93
N PRO A 433 -40.43 -49.23 22.18
CA PRO A 433 -39.40 -49.15 21.16
C PRO A 433 -38.90 -50.55 20.75
N LEU A 434 -38.75 -50.75 19.44
CA LEU A 434 -38.09 -51.92 18.84
C LEU A 434 -36.60 -51.97 19.24
N PRO A 435 -35.99 -53.17 19.38
CA PRO A 435 -34.63 -53.30 19.86
C PRO A 435 -33.62 -53.02 18.73
N THR A 436 -32.76 -52.03 18.92
CA THR A 436 -31.54 -51.89 18.13
C THR A 436 -30.33 -51.63 19.03
N VAL A 437 -29.28 -52.36 18.69
CA VAL A 437 -28.11 -52.71 19.49
C VAL A 437 -27.23 -51.49 19.80
N SER A 438 -26.71 -51.50 21.03
CA SER A 438 -25.87 -50.48 21.63
C SER A 438 -24.48 -50.35 20.99
N SER A 439 -23.93 -49.14 21.05
CA SER A 439 -22.50 -48.92 21.30
C SER A 439 -22.35 -47.68 22.17
N SER A 440 -21.75 -47.92 23.34
CA SER A 440 -21.37 -47.02 24.43
C SER A 440 -20.75 -45.70 23.98
N THR A 441 -20.92 -44.59 24.71
CA THR A 441 -20.03 -44.23 25.85
C THR A 441 -20.72 -43.18 26.76
N SER A 442 -20.72 -43.47 28.07
CA SER A 442 -20.80 -42.65 29.30
C SER A 442 -20.97 -41.12 29.19
N THR A 443 -21.65 -40.37 30.07
CA THR A 443 -22.00 -40.53 31.50
C THR A 443 -22.86 -39.31 31.87
N SER A 444 -23.92 -39.49 32.65
CA SER A 444 -24.15 -38.77 33.94
C SER A 444 -25.62 -38.84 34.34
N SER A 445 -25.79 -39.30 35.56
CA SER A 445 -27.00 -39.50 36.35
C SER A 445 -27.77 -38.20 36.67
N THR A 446 -29.08 -38.23 36.44
CA THR A 446 -30.04 -37.43 37.22
C THR A 446 -31.32 -38.25 37.41
N SER A 447 -31.70 -38.46 38.67
CA SER A 447 -32.90 -39.18 39.08
C SER A 447 -34.19 -38.48 38.62
N PRO A 448 -35.29 -39.23 38.40
CA PRO A 448 -36.53 -38.70 37.83
C PRO A 448 -37.52 -38.30 38.93
N SER A 449 -37.80 -37.00 39.07
CA SER A 449 -38.88 -36.53 39.94
C SER A 449 -39.47 -35.23 39.43
N SER A 450 -40.20 -35.28 38.31
CA SER A 450 -41.13 -34.20 37.90
C SER A 450 -41.95 -34.50 36.63
N SER A 451 -42.07 -35.76 36.19
CA SER A 451 -42.82 -36.14 34.98
C SER A 451 -44.35 -36.02 35.08
N ALA A 452 -44.89 -35.43 36.15
CA ALA A 452 -46.32 -35.16 36.29
C ALA A 452 -46.71 -33.70 35.94
N ASN A 453 -45.75 -32.75 35.86
CA ASN A 453 -46.04 -31.33 35.70
C ASN A 453 -45.78 -30.75 34.31
N ASN A 454 -45.16 -31.49 33.39
CA ASN A 454 -44.94 -31.02 32.01
C ASN A 454 -46.17 -31.19 31.10
N HIS A 455 -47.20 -31.90 31.55
CA HIS A 455 -48.38 -32.25 30.73
C HIS A 455 -49.47 -31.16 30.68
N ILE A 456 -49.34 -30.10 31.49
CA ILE A 456 -50.27 -28.97 31.52
C ILE A 456 -49.87 -27.90 30.49
N GLN A 457 -48.62 -27.92 29.99
CA GLN A 457 -48.10 -26.90 29.07
C GLN A 457 -48.62 -27.02 27.63
N ASP A 458 -49.23 -28.15 27.25
CA ASP A 458 -49.71 -28.40 25.89
C ASP A 458 -51.18 -28.05 25.67
N LEU A 459 -51.91 -27.64 26.72
CA LEU A 459 -53.29 -27.19 26.61
C LEU A 459 -53.32 -25.71 26.23
N VAL A 460 -53.94 -25.39 25.11
CA VAL A 460 -54.00 -24.02 24.57
C VAL A 460 -55.45 -23.63 24.28
N PRO A 461 -55.88 -22.40 24.61
CA PRO A 461 -57.17 -21.89 24.20
C PRO A 461 -57.31 -21.90 22.67
N VAL A 462 -58.43 -22.41 22.18
CA VAL A 462 -58.71 -22.52 20.74
C VAL A 462 -58.64 -21.14 20.06
N LYS A 463 -59.14 -20.09 20.73
CA LYS A 463 -59.16 -18.71 20.21
C LYS A 463 -57.76 -18.12 19.94
N SER A 464 -56.73 -18.47 20.71
CA SER A 464 -55.36 -17.99 20.48
C SER A 464 -54.58 -18.88 19.53
N PHE A 465 -54.92 -20.16 19.50
CA PHE A 465 -54.20 -21.17 18.74
C PHE A 465 -54.62 -21.25 17.27
N LEU A 466 -55.93 -21.23 16.98
CA LEU A 466 -56.44 -21.35 15.61
C LEU A 466 -55.90 -20.26 14.67
N PRO A 467 -55.86 -18.96 15.05
CA PRO A 467 -55.31 -17.93 14.17
C PRO A 467 -53.83 -18.15 13.84
N GLN A 468 -53.04 -18.67 14.79
CA GLN A 468 -51.61 -18.94 14.56
C GLN A 468 -51.39 -20.09 13.59
N VAL A 469 -52.18 -21.16 13.75
CA VAL A 469 -52.16 -22.32 12.84
C VAL A 469 -52.57 -21.90 11.43
N LEU A 470 -53.67 -21.17 11.30
CA LEU A 470 -54.20 -20.76 10.00
C LEU A 470 -53.30 -19.73 9.31
N ALA A 471 -52.69 -18.81 10.06
CA ALA A 471 -51.73 -17.84 9.51
C ALA A 471 -50.41 -18.47 9.05
N GLY A 472 -49.93 -19.52 9.75
CA GLY A 472 -48.70 -20.23 9.39
C GLY A 472 -48.88 -21.14 8.16
N ALA A 473 -50.06 -21.72 7.99
CA ALA A 473 -50.36 -22.63 6.88
C ALA A 473 -50.87 -21.91 5.62
N ASN A 474 -51.53 -20.74 5.74
CA ASN A 474 -52.13 -20.04 4.60
C ASN A 474 -52.32 -18.53 4.84
N PRO A 475 -51.40 -17.65 4.41
CA PRO A 475 -51.51 -16.20 4.61
C PRO A 475 -52.60 -15.51 3.76
N GLY A 476 -53.32 -16.25 2.90
CA GLY A 476 -54.27 -15.70 1.91
C GLY A 476 -55.75 -16.00 2.13
N LEU A 477 -56.13 -16.74 3.18
CA LEU A 477 -57.54 -17.05 3.49
C LEU A 477 -58.05 -16.12 4.61
N PHE A 478 -59.05 -15.29 4.29
CA PHE A 478 -59.70 -14.41 5.26
C PHE A 478 -60.56 -15.23 6.22
N LEU A 479 -60.21 -15.21 7.51
CA LEU A 479 -61.11 -15.66 8.59
C LEU A 479 -62.40 -14.85 8.53
N SER A 480 -63.55 -15.52 8.45
CA SER A 480 -64.84 -14.82 8.53
C SER A 480 -64.95 -14.15 9.91
N ARG A 481 -65.35 -12.87 9.95
CA ARG A 481 -65.36 -12.01 11.15
C ARG A 481 -66.34 -12.45 12.26
N PHE A 482 -67.02 -13.58 12.13
CA PHE A 482 -68.05 -14.04 13.07
C PHE A 482 -67.51 -14.75 14.32
N GLU A 483 -66.23 -15.13 14.36
CA GLU A 483 -65.67 -15.97 15.43
C GLU A 483 -65.06 -15.20 16.61
N THR A 484 -65.13 -13.87 16.64
CA THR A 484 -64.59 -13.10 17.77
C THR A 484 -65.47 -13.10 19.02
N ASN A 485 -66.74 -13.54 18.95
CA ASN A 485 -67.71 -13.36 20.05
C ASN A 485 -68.51 -14.62 20.47
N ALA A 486 -68.14 -15.83 20.06
CA ALA A 486 -68.68 -17.07 20.65
C ALA A 486 -67.74 -17.59 21.75
#